data_AF-A0A1X1N390-F1
#
_entry.id   AF-A0A1X1N390-F1
#
_cell.length_a   1.000
_cell.length_b   1.000
_cell.length_c   1.000
_cell.angle_alpha   90.00
_cell.angle_beta   90.00
_cell.angle_gamma   90.00
#
_symmetry.space_group_name_H-M   'P 1'
#
loop_
_entity.id
_entity.type
_entity.pdbx_description
1 polymer ?
#
loop_
_entity_poly.entity_id
_entity_poly.type
_entity_poly.pdbx_seq_one_letter_code
_entity_poly.pdbx_strand_id
1 'polypeptide(L)'
;MEVFETHRSLIEDYAAFTDSLVEVRDEKIKDYLERERAAKVRWPDPWISLNPAFASGGTVDELVGTGLLHPDCGRFFRVKRDSGDPGGRSLTLYRHQREAI
;
A
#
# COMPACT_ATOMS: atom_id res chain seq x y z
N MET A 1 6.35 8.20 6.46
CA MET A 1 5.94 9.06 7.58
C MET A 1 5.16 10.27 7.06
N GLU A 2 5.61 10.93 5.99
CA GLU A 2 4.88 12.03 5.30
C GLU A 2 3.43 11.74 4.89
N VAL A 3 3.14 10.57 4.29
CA VAL A 3 1.80 10.27 3.74
C VAL A 3 0.68 10.31 4.78
N PHE A 4 0.99 9.97 6.04
CA PHE A 4 0.01 9.98 7.12
C PHE A 4 -0.31 11.40 7.59
N GLU A 5 0.69 12.28 7.60
CA GLU A 5 0.51 13.68 7.98
C GLU A 5 -0.21 14.45 6.88
N THR A 6 0.16 14.26 5.62
CA THR A 6 -0.54 14.86 4.47
C THR A 6 -2.01 14.46 4.45
N HIS A 7 -2.32 13.20 4.70
CA HIS A 7 -3.70 12.72 4.72
C HIS A 7 -4.50 13.30 5.90
N ARG A 8 -3.89 13.38 7.09
CA ARG A 8 -4.53 13.98 8.27
C ARG A 8 -4.87 15.45 8.00
N SER A 9 -3.91 16.22 7.49
CA SER A 9 -4.12 17.61 7.09
C SER A 9 -5.26 17.73 6.09
N LEU A 10 -5.29 16.87 5.06
CA LEU A 10 -6.35 16.90 4.05
C LEU A 10 -7.76 16.66 4.62
N ILE A 11 -7.91 15.70 5.55
CA ILE A 11 -9.20 15.47 6.22
C ILE A 11 -9.59 16.70 7.05
N GLU A 12 -8.65 17.24 7.83
CA GLU A 12 -8.88 18.40 8.69
C GLU A 12 -9.30 19.62 7.87
N ASP A 13 -8.59 19.91 6.79
CA ASP A 13 -8.87 21.03 5.88
C ASP A 13 -10.24 20.88 5.21
N TYR A 14 -10.57 19.67 4.73
CA TYR A 14 -11.87 19.40 4.12
C TYR A 14 -13.01 19.53 5.12
N ALA A 15 -12.83 19.05 6.35
CA ALA A 15 -13.82 19.18 7.42
C ALA A 15 -14.04 20.64 7.85
N ALA A 16 -12.98 21.46 7.87
CA ALA A 16 -13.07 22.89 8.16
C ALA A 16 -13.81 23.64 7.04
N PHE A 17 -13.53 23.31 5.78
CA PHE A 17 -14.19 23.91 4.63
C PHE A 17 -15.70 23.68 4.66
N THR A 18 -16.16 22.45 4.91
CA THR A 18 -17.58 22.12 4.88
C THR A 18 -18.38 22.73 6.04
N ASP A 19 -17.76 22.92 7.20
CA ASP A 19 -18.42 23.55 8.35
C ASP A 19 -18.49 25.07 8.26
N SER A 20 -17.60 25.69 7.49
CA SER A 20 -17.55 27.14 7.34
C SER A 20 -18.77 27.73 6.60
N LEU A 21 -19.59 26.88 5.96
CA LEU A 21 -20.68 27.30 5.09
C LEU A 21 -21.98 27.64 5.83
N VAL A 22 -22.19 27.18 7.06
CA VAL A 22 -23.46 27.35 7.78
C VAL A 22 -23.25 27.59 9.28
N GLU A 23 -23.67 28.76 9.75
CA GLU A 23 -23.74 29.04 11.19
C GLU A 23 -25.07 28.53 11.78
N VAL A 24 -25.00 27.49 12.62
CA VAL A 24 -26.17 26.88 13.25
C VAL A 24 -26.52 27.63 14.54
N ARG A 25 -27.68 28.29 14.55
CA ARG A 25 -28.19 29.06 15.71
C ARG A 25 -28.95 28.22 16.74
N ASP A 26 -29.49 27.07 16.32
CA ASP A 26 -30.18 26.16 17.22
C ASP A 26 -29.17 25.28 17.96
N GLU A 27 -29.14 25.39 19.30
CA GLU A 27 -28.19 24.66 20.14
C GLU A 27 -28.32 23.14 20.02
N LYS A 28 -29.54 22.61 19.85
CA LYS A 28 -29.73 21.16 19.75
C LYS A 28 -29.17 20.61 18.44
N ILE A 29 -29.36 21.36 17.35
CA ILE A 29 -28.81 20.99 16.04
C ILE A 29 -27.28 21.11 16.07
N LYS A 30 -26.74 22.16 16.71
CA LYS A 30 -25.29 22.33 16.88
C LYS A 30 -24.67 21.15 17.64
N ASP A 31 -25.24 20.79 18.78
CA ASP A 31 -24.78 19.67 19.59
C ASP A 31 -24.86 18.33 18.86
N TYR A 32 -25.88 18.14 18.01
CA TYR A 32 -26.00 16.94 17.19
C TYR A 32 -24.86 16.86 16.16
N LEU A 33 -24.56 17.96 15.47
CA LEU A 33 -23.49 18.01 14.46
C LEU A 33 -22.10 17.80 15.08
N GLU A 34 -21.84 18.38 16.26
CA GLU A 34 -20.59 18.16 17.00
C GLU A 34 -20.40 16.69 17.38
N ARG A 35 -21.47 16.02 17.86
CA ARG A 35 -21.42 14.58 18.16
C ARG A 35 -21.16 13.73 16.93
N GLU A 36 -21.79 14.07 15.80
CA GLU A 36 -21.61 13.35 14.54
C GLU A 36 -20.17 13.52 13.99
N ARG A 37 -19.61 14.73 14.11
CA ARG A 37 -18.22 15.05 13.77
C ARG A 37 -17.23 14.26 14.63
N ALA A 38 -17.41 14.26 15.96
CA ALA A 38 -16.57 13.49 16.88
C ALA A 38 -16.64 11.97 16.60
N ALA A 39 -17.80 11.48 16.19
CA ALA A 39 -18.00 10.08 15.81
C ALA A 39 -17.43 9.72 14.42
N LYS A 40 -16.88 10.69 13.67
CA LYS A 40 -16.34 10.51 12.31
C LYS A 40 -17.29 9.77 11.36
N VAL A 41 -18.61 9.91 11.57
CA VAL A 41 -19.66 9.22 10.78
C VAL A 41 -19.52 9.50 9.29
N ARG A 42 -19.06 10.71 9.02
CA ARG A 42 -19.30 11.40 7.78
C ARG A 42 -17.88 11.54 7.09
N TRP A 43 -16.79 11.57 7.89
CA TRP A 43 -15.36 11.78 7.55
C TRP A 43 -14.54 10.68 8.27
N PRO A 44 -14.74 9.39 7.93
CA PRO A 44 -14.10 8.28 8.62
C PRO A 44 -12.58 8.32 8.44
N ASP A 45 -11.85 7.72 9.39
CA ASP A 45 -10.41 7.53 9.22
C ASP A 45 -10.12 6.74 7.93
N PRO A 46 -9.05 7.09 7.21
CA PRO A 46 -8.72 6.39 5.98
C PRO A 46 -8.54 4.91 6.24
N TRP A 47 -9.08 4.10 5.34
CA TRP A 47 -8.63 2.73 5.22
C TRP A 47 -7.22 2.74 4.62
N ILE A 48 -6.22 2.66 5.49
CA ILE A 48 -4.83 2.55 5.07
C ILE A 48 -4.55 1.07 4.86
N SER A 49 -4.64 0.65 3.60
CA SER A 49 -3.94 -0.55 3.17
C SER A 49 -2.44 -0.24 3.31
N LEU A 50 -1.85 -0.69 4.42
CA LEU A 50 -0.43 -0.97 4.42
C LEU A 50 -0.28 -1.99 3.30
N ASN A 51 0.25 -1.56 2.16
CA ASN A 51 0.64 -2.44 1.09
C ASN A 51 2.11 -2.73 1.36
N PRO A 52 2.44 -3.61 2.33
CA PRO A 52 3.83 -3.87 2.63
C PRO A 52 4.44 -4.42 1.35
N ALA A 53 5.55 -3.84 0.93
CA ALA A 53 6.37 -4.51 -0.07
C ALA A 53 6.65 -5.91 0.48
N PHE A 54 6.29 -6.94 -0.27
CA PHE A 54 6.59 -8.30 0.12
C PHE A 54 8.11 -8.42 0.33
N ALA A 55 8.51 -9.05 1.43
CA ALA A 55 9.91 -9.29 1.70
C ALA A 55 10.54 -10.03 0.52
N SER A 56 11.75 -9.63 0.10
CA SER A 56 12.50 -10.36 -0.93
C SER A 56 12.84 -11.77 -0.43
N GLY A 57 12.66 -12.77 -1.29
CA GLY A 57 13.05 -14.15 -1.09
C GLY A 57 14.43 -14.49 -1.66
N GLY A 58 15.05 -13.54 -2.39
CA GLY A 58 16.28 -13.76 -3.16
C GLY A 58 16.00 -13.93 -4.66
N THR A 59 17.07 -13.97 -5.45
CA THR A 59 16.99 -14.19 -6.91
C THR A 59 16.99 -15.67 -7.26
N VAL A 60 16.43 -16.03 -8.41
CA VAL A 60 16.49 -17.41 -8.90
C VAL A 60 17.94 -17.89 -9.04
N ASP A 61 18.86 -17.04 -9.46
CA ASP A 61 20.29 -17.38 -9.58
C ASP A 61 20.91 -17.71 -8.21
N GLU A 62 20.56 -16.96 -7.15
CA GLU A 62 20.99 -17.27 -5.77
C GLU A 62 20.45 -18.64 -5.33
N LEU A 63 19.17 -18.91 -5.60
CA LEU A 63 18.54 -20.18 -5.19
C LEU A 63 19.10 -21.38 -5.94
N VAL A 64 19.42 -21.23 -7.23
CA VAL A 64 20.19 -22.22 -8.00
C VAL A 64 21.58 -22.42 -7.41
N GLY A 65 22.27 -21.34 -7.04
CA GLY A 65 23.60 -21.41 -6.41
C GLY A 65 23.59 -22.16 -5.08
N THR A 66 22.49 -22.08 -4.32
CA THR A 66 22.29 -22.85 -3.08
C THR A 66 21.83 -24.30 -3.29
N GLY A 67 21.56 -24.69 -4.55
CA GLY A 67 21.05 -26.03 -4.89
C GLY A 67 19.57 -26.24 -4.60
N LEU A 68 18.82 -25.20 -4.21
CA LEU A 68 17.37 -25.28 -3.98
C LEU A 68 16.60 -25.43 -5.30
N LEU A 69 17.11 -24.84 -6.38
CA LEU A 69 16.51 -24.88 -7.71
C LEU A 69 17.39 -25.63 -8.70
N HIS A 70 16.74 -26.25 -9.70
CA HIS A 70 17.42 -26.89 -10.81
C HIS A 70 18.27 -25.88 -11.60
N PRO A 71 19.49 -26.23 -12.08
CA PRO A 71 20.37 -25.30 -12.79
C PRO A 71 19.72 -24.55 -13.97
N ASP A 72 18.85 -25.22 -14.72
CA ASP A 72 18.13 -24.62 -15.84
C ASP A 72 17.17 -23.48 -15.43
N CYS A 73 16.74 -23.42 -14.17
CA CYS A 73 15.92 -22.33 -13.67
C CYS A 73 16.62 -20.96 -13.84
N GLY A 74 17.94 -20.91 -13.63
CA GLY A 74 18.72 -19.69 -13.83
C GLY A 74 18.77 -19.20 -15.27
N ARG A 75 18.49 -20.08 -16.24
CA ARG A 75 18.37 -19.73 -17.67
C ARG A 75 16.96 -19.27 -18.02
N PHE A 76 15.93 -19.92 -17.48
CA PHE A 76 14.55 -19.69 -17.90
C PHE A 76 13.86 -18.53 -17.17
N PHE A 77 14.10 -18.37 -15.85
CA PHE A 77 13.42 -17.37 -15.03
C PHE A 77 14.20 -16.05 -15.00
N ARG A 78 14.13 -15.33 -16.12
CA ARG A 78 14.75 -14.02 -16.32
C ARG A 78 13.73 -12.98 -16.80
N VAL A 79 14.00 -11.71 -16.50
CA VAL A 79 13.19 -10.59 -16.97
C VAL A 79 13.46 -10.36 -18.46
N LYS A 80 12.43 -10.58 -19.30
CA LYS A 80 12.47 -10.43 -20.76
C LYS A 80 11.62 -9.24 -21.20
N ARG A 81 12.07 -8.52 -22.23
CA ARG A 81 11.29 -7.44 -22.85
C ARG A 81 10.38 -7.91 -23.97
N ASP A 82 10.81 -8.95 -24.68
CA ASP A 82 10.11 -9.56 -25.80
C ASP A 82 10.43 -11.07 -25.86
N SER A 83 9.84 -11.78 -26.82
CA SER A 83 9.98 -13.24 -26.96
C SER A 83 11.37 -13.70 -27.40
N GLY A 84 12.17 -12.83 -28.04
CA GLY A 84 13.54 -13.11 -28.48
C GLY A 84 14.61 -12.76 -27.45
N ASP A 85 14.27 -11.95 -26.44
CA ASP A 85 15.18 -11.55 -25.37
C ASP A 85 15.46 -12.74 -24.41
N PRO A 86 16.72 -13.20 -24.28
CA PRO A 86 17.07 -14.22 -23.30
C PRO A 86 16.95 -13.71 -21.85
N GLY A 87 16.86 -12.39 -21.65
CA GLY A 87 16.75 -11.74 -20.35
C GLY A 87 18.11 -11.56 -19.69
N GLY A 88 18.47 -10.32 -19.37
CA GLY A 88 19.74 -10.00 -18.72
C GLY A 88 19.74 -10.12 -17.20
N ARG A 89 18.55 -10.09 -16.57
CA ARG A 89 18.40 -10.06 -15.11
C ARG A 89 17.62 -11.27 -14.60
N SER A 90 18.15 -11.90 -13.57
CA SER A 90 17.47 -12.99 -12.85
C SER A 90 16.18 -12.47 -12.19
N LEU A 91 15.16 -13.31 -12.15
CA LEU A 91 13.89 -12.99 -11.48
C LEU A 91 14.10 -12.97 -9.95
N THR A 92 13.58 -11.95 -9.28
CA THR A 92 13.53 -11.91 -7.81
C THR A 92 12.21 -12.51 -7.33
N LEU A 93 12.29 -13.49 -6.43
CA LEU A 93 11.12 -14.06 -5.79
C LEU A 93 10.78 -13.26 -4.52
N TYR A 94 9.50 -13.24 -4.17
CA TYR A 94 9.08 -12.83 -2.83
C TYR A 94 9.29 -13.97 -1.85
N ARG A 95 9.46 -13.63 -0.56
CA ARG A 95 9.73 -14.58 0.51
C ARG A 95 8.71 -15.72 0.56
N HIS A 96 7.41 -15.40 0.44
CA HIS A 96 6.35 -16.40 0.44
C HIS A 96 6.42 -17.33 -0.79
N GLN A 97 6.93 -16.87 -1.93
CA GLN A 97 7.12 -17.71 -3.12
C GLN A 97 8.28 -18.67 -2.91
N ARG A 98 9.38 -18.20 -2.30
CA ARG A 98 10.50 -19.06 -1.92
C ARG A 98 10.10 -20.10 -0.87
N GLU A 99 9.31 -19.74 0.13
CA GLU A 99 8.85 -20.65 1.18
C GLU A 99 7.90 -21.75 0.66
N ALA A 100 7.33 -21.56 -0.54
CA ALA A 100 6.46 -22.54 -1.20
C ALA A 100 7.22 -23.55 -2.10
N ILE A 101 8.53 -23.36 -2.28
CA ILE A 101 9.43 -24.24 -3.04
C ILE A 101 10.04 -25.26 -2.09
#